data_AF-A0A2G2JBI6-F1
#
_entry.id   AF-A0A2G2JBI6-F1
#
_cell.length_a   1.000
_cell.length_b   1.000
_cell.length_c   1.000
_cell.angle_alpha   90.00
_cell.angle_beta   90.00
_cell.angle_gamma   90.00
#
_symmetry.space_group_name_H-M   'P 1'
#
loop_
_entity.id
_entity.type
_entity.pdbx_description
1 polymer ?
#
loop_
_entity_poly.entity_id
_entity_poly.type
_entity_poly.pdbx_seq_one_letter_code
_entity_poly.pdbx_strand_id
1 'polypeptide(L)' 'MKFLKLKDLLKRYNISRFAFWEWRKKLGFPASITPENTRPIWRLADVENWEKENFAKGSES' A
#
# COMPACT_ATOMS: atom_id res chain seq x y z
N MET A 1 -1.48 -8.76 15.45
CA MET A 1 -0.79 -8.00 14.39
C MET A 1 -1.23 -8.56 13.03
N LYS A 2 -1.79 -7.73 12.13
CA LYS A 2 -2.21 -8.16 10.78
C LYS A 2 -1.24 -7.64 9.73
N PHE A 3 -0.94 -8.48 8.75
CA PHE A 3 -0.02 -8.19 7.66
C PHE A 3 -0.71 -8.39 6.32
N LEU A 4 -0.41 -7.52 5.36
CA LEU A 4 -0.90 -7.59 3.99
C LEU A 4 0.24 -8.00 3.08
N LYS A 5 0.00 -9.00 2.23
CA LYS A 5 0.90 -9.33 1.11
C LYS A 5 0.49 -8.50 -0.09
N LEU A 6 1.35 -8.48 -1.11
CA LEU A 6 1.05 -7.82 -2.38
C LEU A 6 -0.33 -8.23 -2.93
N LYS A 7 -0.68 -9.53 -2.93
CA LYS A 7 -1.98 -10.00 -3.42
C LYS A 7 -3.16 -9.40 -2.66
N ASP A 8 -3.04 -9.22 -1.35
CA ASP A 8 -4.08 -8.61 -0.51
C ASP A 8 -4.27 -7.14 -0.87
N LEU A 9 -3.17 -6.40 -1.12
CA LEU A 9 -3.21 -5.01 -1.56
C LEU A 9 -3.84 -4.88 -2.96
N LEU A 10 -3.45 -5.73 -3.90
CA LEU A 10 -4.04 -5.74 -5.24
C LEU A 10 -5.55 -5.99 -5.19
N LYS A 11 -6.00 -6.91 -4.32
CA LYS A 11 -7.42 -7.18 -4.12
C LYS A 11 -8.14 -6.03 -3.41
N ARG A 12 -7.52 -5.42 -2.39
CA ARG A 12 -8.08 -4.31 -1.60
C ARG A 12 -8.36 -3.08 -2.46
N TYR A 13 -7.41 -2.70 -3.31
CA TYR A 13 -7.54 -1.53 -4.18
C TYR A 13 -8.14 -1.87 -5.56
N ASN A 14 -8.39 -3.16 -5.84
CA ASN A 14 -8.81 -3.65 -7.14
C ASN A 14 -7.90 -3.16 -8.29
N ILE A 15 -6.58 -3.22 -8.08
CA ILE A 15 -5.58 -2.75 -9.05
C ILE A 15 -4.63 -3.87 -9.50
N SER A 16 -4.05 -3.66 -10.68
CA SER A 16 -3.00 -4.52 -11.22
C SER A 16 -1.65 -4.31 -10.53
N ARG A 17 -0.79 -5.33 -10.59
CA ARG A 17 0.58 -5.26 -10.03
C ARG A 17 1.39 -4.10 -10.59
N PHE A 18 1.25 -3.83 -11.89
CA PHE A 18 1.92 -2.72 -12.56
C PHE A 18 1.47 -1.36 -12.00
N ALA A 19 0.15 -1.16 -11.86
CA ALA A 19 -0.42 0.05 -11.27
C ALA A 19 0.05 0.25 -9.81
N PHE A 20 0.10 -0.82 -9.02
CA PHE A 20 0.66 -0.76 -7.67
C PHE A 20 2.15 -0.37 -7.64
N TRP A 21 2.94 -0.85 -8.60
CA TRP A 21 4.35 -0.47 -8.72
C TRP A 21 4.53 1.01 -9.06
N GLU A 22 3.71 1.54 -9.97
CA GLU A 22 3.68 2.98 -10.26
C GLU A 22 3.23 3.80 -9.06
N TRP A 23 2.21 3.36 -8.33
CA TRP A 23 1.75 3.99 -7.08
C TRP A 23 2.87 4.08 -6.04
N ARG A 24 3.64 3.00 -5.85
CA ARG A 24 4.78 3.01 -4.94
C ARG A 24 5.82 4.07 -5.32
N LYS A 25 6.04 4.30 -6.62
CA LYS A 25 6.99 5.32 -7.08
C LYS A 25 6.44 6.74 -7.00
N LYS A 26 5.15 6.94 -7.27
CA LYS A 26 4.54 8.26 -7.43
C LYS A 26 3.89 8.82 -6.16
N LEU A 27 3.27 7.96 -5.35
CA LEU A 27 2.40 8.37 -4.23
C LEU A 27 3.04 8.17 -2.84
N GLY A 28 4.32 7.81 -2.79
CA GLY A 28 5.03 7.62 -1.51
C GLY A 28 4.41 6.52 -0.65
N PHE A 29 3.89 5.45 -1.26
CA PHE A 29 3.30 4.32 -0.54
C PHE A 29 4.32 3.68 0.43
N PRO A 30 3.90 3.23 1.63
CA PRO A 30 4.80 2.68 2.64
C PRO A 30 5.70 1.56 2.10
N ALA A 31 6.95 1.56 2.57
CA ALA A 31 7.90 0.51 2.26
C ALA A 31 7.45 -0.84 2.85
N SER A 32 7.80 -1.94 2.16
CA SER A 32 7.60 -3.28 2.71
C SER A 32 8.56 -3.51 3.88
N ILE A 33 8.09 -4.24 4.88
CA ILE A 33 8.87 -4.54 6.11
C ILE A 33 9.93 -5.61 5.85
N THR A 34 9.71 -6.42 4.82
CA THR A 34 10.59 -7.52 4.46
C THR A 34 11.78 -7.04 3.62
N PRO A 35 12.96 -7.68 3.77
CA PRO A 35 14.18 -7.32 3.06
C PRO A 35 14.08 -7.56 1.54
N GLU A 36 15.00 -6.94 0.80
CA GLU A 36 15.15 -7.12 -0.64
C GLU A 36 15.32 -8.62 -0.98
N ASN A 37 14.72 -9.07 -2.10
CA ASN A 37 14.63 -10.47 -2.54
C ASN A 37 13.63 -11.39 -1.80
N THR A 38 12.82 -10.87 -0.89
CA THR A 38 11.71 -11.63 -0.28
C THR A 38 10.34 -11.12 -0.75
N ARG A 39 9.30 -11.94 -0.55
CA ARG A 39 7.94 -11.54 -0.92
C ARG A 39 7.54 -10.34 -0.06
N PRO A 40 7.17 -9.19 -0.67
CA PRO A 40 6.94 -7.98 0.09
C PRO A 40 5.68 -8.08 0.96
N ILE A 41 5.82 -7.66 2.21
CA ILE A 41 4.76 -7.64 3.22
C ILE A 41 4.68 -6.26 3.86
N TRP A 42 3.46 -5.81 4.13
CA TRP A 42 3.15 -4.55 4.80
C TRP A 42 2.37 -4.80 6.08
N ARG A 43 2.55 -3.95 7.09
CA ARG A 43 1.65 -3.95 8.25
C ARG A 43 0.35 -3.31 7.80
N LEU A 44 -0.76 -3.92 8.21
CA LEU A 44 -2.07 -3.35 7.97
C LEU A 44 -2.16 -1.90 8.50
N ALA A 45 -1.62 -1.66 9.70
CA ALA A 45 -1.64 -0.33 10.33
C ALA A 45 -0.93 0.75 9.51
N ASP A 46 0.24 0.45 8.91
CA ASP A 46 0.98 1.43 8.09
C ASP A 46 0.20 1.78 6.82
N VAL A 47 -0.44 0.77 6.21
CA VAL A 47 -1.29 0.96 5.03
C VAL A 47 -2.52 1.80 5.37
N GLU A 48 -3.20 1.51 6.48
CA GLU A 48 -4.35 2.29 6.96
C GLU A 48 -3.96 3.73 7.31
N ASN A 49 -2.77 3.96 7.87
CA ASN A 49 -2.29 5.31 8.15
C ASN A 49 -2.05 6.08 6.85
N TRP A 50 -1.35 5.48 5.90
CA TRP A 50 -1.14 6.09 4.58
C TRP A 50 -2.48 6.35 3.86
N GLU A 51 -3.43 5.43 3.95
CA GLU A 51 -4.79 5.62 3.41
C GLU A 51 -5.45 6.84 4.06
N LYS A 52 -5.40 6.99 5.39
CA LYS A 52 -5.94 8.18 6.05
C LYS A 52 -5.28 9.47 5.57
N GLU A 53 -3.96 9.50 5.44
CA GLU A 53 -3.24 10.71 5.01
C GLU A 53 -3.50 11.08 3.54
N ASN A 54 -3.70 10.08 2.67
CA ASN A 54 -3.87 10.31 1.22
C ASN A 54 -5.34 10.40 0.80
N PHE A 55 -6.26 9.66 1.44
CA PHE A 55 -7.69 9.73 1.16
C PHE A 55 -8.42 10.83 1.94
N ALA A 56 -7.91 11.28 3.11
CA ALA A 56 -8.50 12.45 3.79
C ALA A 56 -8.36 13.75 2.98
N LYS A 57 -7.40 13.82 2.04
CA LYS A 57 -7.26 14.94 1.09
C LYS A 57 -8.31 14.94 -0.04
N GLY A 58 -9.16 13.90 -0.13
CA GLY A 58 -10.18 13.76 -1.18
C GLY A 58 -11.62 14.11 -0.77
N SER A 59 -11.86 14.55 0.48
CA SER A 59 -13.22 14.80 0.99
C SER A 59 -13.37 16.18 1.63
N GLU A 60 -12.67 17.19 1.11
CA GLU A 60 -12.89 18.60 1.47
C GLU A 60 -12.82 19.46 0.19
N SER A 61 -13.92 19.49 -0.57
CA SER A 61 -14.31 20.53 -1.53
C SER A 61 -15.78 20.38 -1.90
#